data_AF-A0A9P5ZA22-F1
#
_entry.id   AF-A0A9P5ZA22-F1
#
_cell.length_a   1.000
_cell.length_b   1.000
_cell.length_c   1.000
_cell.angle_alpha   90.00
_cell.angle_beta   90.00
_cell.angle_gamma   90.00
#
_symmetry.space_group_name_H-M   'P 1'
#
loop_
_entity.id
_entity.type
_entity.pdbx_description
1 polymer ?
#
loop_
_entity_poly.entity_id
_entity_poly.type
_entity_poly.pdbx_seq_one_letter_code
_entity_poly.pdbx_strand_id
1 'polypeptide(L)'
;MSSLALSNERADLSVVPSNDGRDAALDIPNDTDSMIDLDSFLPVVQLLPHLIVEDNEYHIEGPLTAAELQHFSLSTRRIRKLTLTNKTKDDHIIAPETLARLCMMQDPQNPFLSSLEHLTVSGVDANQSSSYLFFCLVPSLKILEIDGGPSTRQIAIFTFLQELVLKALHLSNLTLGPGYISEGSLRNAVKFRYLRHLRLIDAAKSLDFEFLQNISVLPELESLEIDARTAEYTQSHADLLSSTLSIVDANAIHFPQLQKLNLVANILLIGDIIHYLLPPAPKEVKLTLVQNGRPLSLPPLWNKQTPVSDNVVVAEAVVDQKSYTSTDAALLSTDLIPPPPSFSRSGKHSGFKGRVRDRTPEEEEELEKKKAAKLQKEQEKISANIVSQTLFFGYVIEEFLENATKAPDAIYIGRLERALPKIPYFVNATSTTSSESEFPPVALRMLLACSDLIDLRFHHWSLETIDKTLADLVMTTNIPSTSMRHLSLPIDKTVNAGITMTTLHLIAELYPRLTHFEGLVKTKTIRARDLELGLDFVAHGLEILSIGGGQLISSDDKIAVAKYLCLLFPNLQDIYTHQGYNSENWEFVRSLFKMCQSVRTIDESLRLRHALASAA
;
A
#
# COMPACT_ATOMS: atom_id res chain seq x y z
N MET A 1 -8.27 94.08 -21.89
CA MET A 1 -7.64 93.47 -23.08
C MET A 1 -6.97 92.20 -22.61
N SER A 2 -7.38 90.96 -22.87
CA SER A 2 -8.43 90.35 -23.71
C SER A 2 -8.63 88.94 -23.09
N SER A 3 -9.81 88.53 -22.62
CA SER A 3 -10.96 87.98 -23.38
C SER A 3 -10.93 86.44 -23.50
N LEU A 4 -11.87 85.80 -22.78
CA LEU A 4 -12.81 84.71 -23.19
C LEU A 4 -12.19 83.35 -23.65
N ALA A 5 -12.74 82.16 -23.41
CA ALA A 5 -13.97 81.67 -22.81
C ALA A 5 -13.95 80.10 -22.81
N LEU A 6 -15.00 79.49 -22.20
CA LEU A 6 -15.57 78.15 -22.51
C LEU A 6 -14.74 76.92 -22.00
N SER A 7 -15.28 75.87 -21.37
CA SER A 7 -16.65 75.36 -21.26
C SER A 7 -16.78 74.44 -20.03
N ASN A 8 -17.98 74.39 -19.45
CA ASN A 8 -18.49 73.29 -18.65
C ASN A 8 -18.52 71.98 -19.44
N GLU A 9 -18.07 70.89 -18.84
CA GLU A 9 -18.64 69.57 -19.13
C GLU A 9 -18.75 68.77 -17.83
N ARG A 10 -20.02 68.53 -17.44
CA ARG A 10 -20.43 67.58 -16.41
C ARG A 10 -20.10 66.18 -16.93
N ALA A 11 -19.34 65.41 -16.16
CA ALA A 11 -19.30 63.96 -16.27
C ALA A 11 -19.58 63.35 -14.89
N ASP A 12 -20.71 62.65 -14.87
CA ASP A 12 -21.18 61.62 -13.96
C ASP A 12 -20.32 61.22 -12.75
N LEU A 13 -20.90 61.47 -11.57
CA LEU A 13 -20.60 60.80 -10.32
C LEU A 13 -20.88 59.30 -10.46
N SER A 14 -19.85 58.50 -10.70
CA SER A 14 -19.90 57.07 -10.41
C SER A 14 -19.74 56.87 -8.91
N VAL A 15 -20.77 56.27 -8.34
CA VAL A 15 -20.86 55.78 -6.97
C VAL A 15 -19.71 54.81 -6.73
N VAL A 16 -18.79 55.18 -5.84
CA VAL A 16 -17.86 54.25 -5.19
C VAL A 16 -18.70 53.43 -4.21
N PRO A 17 -18.80 52.10 -4.33
CA PRO A 17 -19.43 51.30 -3.29
C PRO A 17 -18.48 51.27 -2.09
N SER A 18 -18.97 51.80 -0.96
CA SER A 18 -18.36 51.65 0.35
C SER A 18 -18.19 50.15 0.65
N ASN A 19 -16.93 49.74 0.80
CA ASN A 19 -16.52 48.38 1.09
C ASN A 19 -16.64 48.14 2.61
N ASP A 20 -17.87 48.02 3.13
CA ASP A 20 -18.18 47.73 4.54
C ASP A 20 -18.17 46.22 4.87
N GLY A 21 -17.38 45.42 4.14
CA GLY A 21 -17.28 43.97 4.31
C GLY A 21 -16.10 43.48 5.17
N ARG A 22 -15.51 44.32 6.04
CA ARG A 22 -14.24 44.02 6.72
C ARG A 22 -14.31 43.23 8.03
N ASP A 23 -15.50 42.87 8.53
CA ASP A 23 -15.64 42.25 9.86
C ASP A 23 -15.94 40.74 9.79
N ALA A 24 -15.28 40.01 8.90
CA ALA A 24 -15.10 38.56 9.06
C ALA A 24 -13.72 38.26 9.68
N ALA A 25 -13.30 39.08 10.66
CA ALA A 25 -12.18 38.73 11.51
C ALA A 25 -12.51 37.38 12.15
N LEU A 26 -11.64 36.39 11.93
CA LEU A 26 -11.74 35.10 12.60
C LEU A 26 -11.80 35.39 14.10
N ASP A 27 -12.94 35.11 14.74
CA ASP A 27 -13.11 35.09 16.19
C ASP A 27 -12.24 33.94 16.73
N ILE A 28 -10.93 34.18 16.79
CA ILE A 28 -10.00 33.29 17.49
C ILE A 28 -10.35 33.45 18.96
N PRO A 29 -10.81 32.38 19.65
CA PRO A 29 -11.14 32.47 21.06
C PRO A 29 -9.95 33.05 21.83
N ASN A 30 -10.20 34.10 22.61
CA ASN A 30 -9.23 34.69 23.56
C ASN A 30 -8.89 33.74 24.72
N ASP A 31 -9.34 32.49 24.66
CA ASP A 31 -8.90 31.44 25.57
C ASP A 31 -7.42 31.15 25.30
N THR A 32 -6.58 31.75 26.14
CA THR A 32 -5.12 31.79 26.02
C THR A 32 -4.46 30.41 26.02
N ASP A 33 -5.20 29.35 26.35
CA ASP A 33 -4.68 27.98 26.41
C ASP A 33 -5.15 27.08 25.26
N SER A 34 -6.00 27.58 24.37
CA SER A 34 -6.49 26.78 23.23
C SER A 34 -5.44 26.71 22.11
N MET A 35 -4.98 25.49 21.83
CA MET A 35 -4.14 25.14 20.68
C MET A 35 -4.98 25.16 19.40
N ILE A 36 -4.37 25.62 18.31
CA ILE A 36 -5.04 25.83 17.02
C ILE A 36 -4.43 24.89 15.98
N ASP A 37 -5.30 24.25 15.20
CA ASP A 37 -4.94 23.48 14.00
C ASP A 37 -5.29 24.31 12.77
N LEU A 38 -4.34 24.44 11.84
CA LEU A 38 -4.50 25.25 10.63
C LEU A 38 -4.29 24.43 9.37
N ASP A 39 -5.16 24.61 8.39
CA ASP A 39 -5.08 23.95 7.08
C ASP A 39 -4.34 24.79 6.00
N SER A 40 -3.88 25.99 6.39
CA SER A 40 -3.07 26.90 5.58
C SER A 40 -2.31 27.86 6.48
N PHE A 41 -1.21 28.43 5.97
CA PHE A 41 -0.48 29.50 6.65
C PHE A 41 -1.17 30.87 6.50
N LEU A 42 -2.12 31.00 5.57
CA LEU A 42 -2.77 32.28 5.27
C LEU A 42 -3.49 32.92 6.47
N PRO A 43 -4.31 32.20 7.28
CA PRO A 43 -4.98 32.80 8.44
C PRO A 43 -4.02 33.45 9.44
N VAL A 44 -2.78 32.95 9.49
CA VAL A 44 -1.72 33.51 10.34
C VAL A 44 -1.22 34.83 9.77
N VAL A 45 -0.91 34.85 8.47
CA VAL A 45 -0.40 36.05 7.78
C VAL A 45 -1.43 37.17 7.80
N GLN A 46 -2.73 36.85 7.75
CA GLN A 46 -3.82 37.81 7.88
C GLN A 46 -3.88 38.54 9.24
N LEU A 47 -3.17 38.04 10.27
CA LEU A 47 -3.02 38.75 11.54
C LEU A 47 -2.01 39.90 11.48
N LEU A 48 -1.22 39.99 10.40
CA LEU A 48 -0.24 41.05 10.23
C LEU A 48 -0.94 42.35 9.82
N PRO A 49 -0.56 43.49 10.43
CA PRO A 49 -1.04 44.78 10.00
C PRO A 49 -0.48 45.13 8.63
N HIS A 50 -1.17 46.02 7.93
CA HIS A 50 -0.79 46.50 6.60
C HIS A 50 -0.71 45.42 5.51
N LEU A 51 -1.40 44.31 5.70
CA LEU A 51 -1.55 43.31 4.66
C LEU A 51 -2.51 43.85 3.58
N ILE A 52 -2.01 43.98 2.36
CA ILE A 52 -2.79 44.35 1.17
C ILE A 52 -2.86 43.17 0.21
N VAL A 53 -3.91 43.10 -0.59
CA VAL A 53 -4.05 42.12 -1.66
C VAL A 53 -3.83 42.85 -2.98
N GLU A 54 -2.77 42.49 -3.70
CA GLU A 54 -2.47 42.99 -5.05
C GLU A 54 -2.24 41.78 -5.96
N ASP A 55 -2.84 41.77 -7.15
CA ASP A 55 -2.69 40.68 -8.13
C ASP A 55 -2.96 39.26 -7.57
N ASN A 56 -3.94 39.14 -6.66
CA ASN A 56 -4.27 37.93 -5.90
C ASN A 56 -3.17 37.42 -4.94
N GLU A 57 -2.16 38.22 -4.68
CA GLU A 57 -1.11 37.93 -3.70
C GLU A 57 -1.22 38.85 -2.47
N TYR A 58 -0.92 38.30 -1.30
CA TYR A 58 -0.85 39.05 -0.05
C TYR A 58 0.55 39.67 0.13
N HIS A 59 0.60 41.00 0.18
CA HIS A 59 1.80 41.81 0.40
C HIS A 59 1.73 42.53 1.75
N ILE A 60 2.87 42.63 2.46
CA ILE A 60 2.98 43.50 3.64
C ILE A 60 3.50 44.87 3.20
N GLU A 61 2.64 45.89 3.26
CA GLU A 61 3.01 47.27 2.99
C GLU A 61 3.54 47.96 4.26
N GLY A 62 4.62 48.73 4.18
CA GLY A 62 5.13 49.51 5.33
C GLY A 62 5.86 48.70 6.41
N PRO A 63 6.45 49.36 7.42
CA PRO A 63 7.25 48.73 8.48
C PRO A 63 6.40 48.00 9.52
N LEU A 64 6.80 46.77 9.92
CA LEU A 64 6.22 46.09 11.08
C LEU A 64 6.93 46.56 12.35
N THR A 65 6.15 46.97 13.35
CA THR A 65 6.66 47.35 14.67
C THR A 65 7.00 46.12 15.52
N ALA A 66 7.85 46.29 16.54
CA ALA A 66 8.20 45.21 17.45
C ALA A 66 6.99 44.64 18.22
N ALA A 67 6.01 45.49 18.55
CA ALA A 67 4.79 45.07 19.25
C ALA A 67 3.90 44.18 18.35
N GLU A 68 3.77 44.53 17.07
CA GLU A 68 3.01 43.74 16.09
C GLU A 68 3.69 42.40 15.82
N LEU A 69 5.02 42.37 15.71
CA LEU A 69 5.78 41.14 15.56
C LEU A 69 5.68 40.25 16.81
N GLN A 70 5.67 40.85 18.01
CA GLN A 70 5.45 40.12 19.25
C GLN A 70 4.04 39.52 19.29
N HIS A 71 3.01 40.28 18.90
CA HIS A 71 1.64 39.78 18.80
C HIS A 71 1.52 38.62 17.79
N PHE A 72 2.14 38.78 16.62
CA PHE A 72 2.23 37.73 15.61
C PHE A 72 2.94 36.48 16.14
N SER A 73 4.07 36.64 16.85
CA SER A 73 4.78 35.54 17.51
C SER A 73 3.90 34.83 18.54
N LEU A 74 3.21 35.56 19.41
CA LEU A 74 2.31 34.95 20.41
C LEU A 74 1.17 34.18 19.76
N SER A 75 0.62 34.71 18.66
CA SER A 75 -0.47 34.06 17.92
C SER A 75 0.03 32.78 17.24
N THR A 76 1.21 32.83 16.61
CA THR A 76 1.81 31.68 15.91
C THR A 76 2.25 30.55 16.83
N ARG A 77 2.64 30.86 18.07
CA ARG A 77 2.99 29.84 19.07
C ARG A 77 1.82 28.97 19.51
N ARG A 78 0.59 29.32 19.18
CA ARG A 78 -0.59 28.49 19.48
C ARG A 78 -0.84 27.43 18.41
N ILE A 79 -0.12 27.49 17.29
CA ILE A 79 -0.28 26.57 16.17
C ILE A 79 0.44 25.27 16.48
N ARG A 80 -0.33 24.20 16.64
CA ARG A 80 0.20 22.86 16.93
C ARG A 80 0.29 21.99 15.68
N LYS A 81 -0.71 22.11 14.80
CA LYS A 81 -0.77 21.43 13.51
C LYS A 81 -0.89 22.44 12.38
N LEU A 82 -0.07 22.27 11.35
CA LEU A 82 -0.10 23.10 10.15
C LEU A 82 -0.08 22.22 8.90
N THR A 83 -1.10 22.38 8.07
CA THR A 83 -1.11 21.84 6.71
C THR A 83 -0.70 22.95 5.75
N LEU A 84 0.44 22.80 5.09
CA LEU A 84 0.85 23.67 3.99
C LEU A 84 0.11 23.21 2.74
N THR A 85 -1.04 23.84 2.49
CA THR A 85 -1.80 23.71 1.24
C THR A 85 -1.88 25.04 0.53
N ASN A 86 -1.75 25.01 -0.80
CA ASN A 86 -2.00 26.18 -1.65
C ASN A 86 -3.49 26.38 -1.94
N LYS A 87 -4.36 25.47 -1.49
CA LYS A 87 -5.81 25.57 -1.72
C LYS A 87 -6.45 26.40 -0.63
N THR A 88 -6.34 27.72 -0.74
CA THR A 88 -7.23 28.61 0.01
C THR A 88 -8.59 28.64 -0.71
N LYS A 89 -9.67 28.93 0.00
CA LYS A 89 -11.02 29.04 -0.62
C LYS A 89 -11.08 30.12 -1.71
N ASP A 90 -10.18 31.09 -1.63
CA ASP A 90 -10.19 32.31 -2.44
C ASP A 90 -9.04 32.35 -3.46
N ASP A 91 -8.29 31.25 -3.64
CA ASP A 91 -7.11 31.13 -4.52
C ASP A 91 -6.01 32.21 -4.30
N HIS A 92 -6.08 32.95 -3.19
CA HIS A 92 -5.07 33.92 -2.83
C HIS A 92 -3.82 33.26 -2.27
N ILE A 93 -2.67 33.78 -2.69
CA ILE A 93 -1.33 33.30 -2.32
C ILE A 93 -0.58 34.37 -1.53
N ILE A 94 0.47 34.01 -0.80
CA ILE A 94 1.31 34.98 -0.10
C ILE A 94 2.52 35.28 -0.98
N ALA A 95 2.78 36.56 -1.23
CA ALA A 95 3.88 36.99 -2.06
C ALA A 95 5.22 36.48 -1.51
N PRO A 96 6.15 35.96 -2.35
CA PRO A 96 7.46 35.48 -1.89
C PRO A 96 8.25 36.52 -1.09
N GLU A 97 8.14 37.80 -1.42
CA GLU A 97 8.80 38.92 -0.73
C GLU A 97 8.28 39.07 0.70
N THR A 98 6.97 38.88 0.91
CA THR A 98 6.34 38.88 2.24
C THR A 98 6.94 37.76 3.10
N LEU A 99 7.09 36.56 2.55
CA LEU A 99 7.68 35.42 3.25
C LEU A 99 9.17 35.67 3.55
N ALA A 100 9.94 36.16 2.57
CA ALA A 100 11.35 36.48 2.78
C ALA A 100 11.53 37.51 3.90
N ARG A 101 10.68 38.54 3.93
CA ARG A 101 10.69 39.58 4.96
C ARG A 101 10.37 39.02 6.35
N LEU A 102 9.34 38.19 6.47
CA LEU A 102 9.01 37.53 7.73
C LEU A 102 10.15 36.60 8.19
N CYS A 103 10.79 35.89 7.27
CA CYS A 103 11.93 35.02 7.58
C CYS A 103 13.12 35.82 8.13
N MET A 104 13.38 37.02 7.59
CA MET A 104 14.43 37.91 8.09
C MET A 104 14.12 38.49 9.48
N MET A 105 12.84 38.59 9.86
CA MET A 105 12.39 39.09 11.16
C MET A 105 12.28 37.99 12.22
N GLN A 106 12.33 36.73 11.83
CA GLN A 106 12.21 35.60 12.74
C GLN A 106 13.45 35.50 13.65
N ASP A 107 13.21 35.41 14.96
CA ASP A 107 14.26 35.11 15.94
C ASP A 107 14.61 33.62 15.89
N PRO A 108 15.87 33.24 15.60
CA PRO A 108 16.30 31.84 15.60
C PRO A 108 16.13 31.13 16.96
N GLN A 109 16.18 31.87 18.07
CA GLN A 109 15.96 31.32 19.41
C GLN A 109 14.48 31.12 19.72
N ASN A 110 13.62 31.80 18.96
CA ASN A 110 12.21 31.90 19.25
C ASN A 110 11.39 31.92 17.95
N PRO A 111 11.39 30.80 17.21
CA PRO A 111 10.71 30.72 15.92
C PRO A 111 9.21 30.98 16.09
N PHE A 112 8.58 31.59 15.09
CA PHE A 112 7.14 31.88 15.14
C PHE A 112 6.31 30.64 15.48
N LEU A 113 6.63 29.51 14.85
CA LEU A 113 5.92 28.24 15.02
C LEU A 113 6.53 27.35 16.11
N SER A 114 7.03 27.91 17.22
CA SER A 114 7.79 27.14 18.24
C SER A 114 7.03 26.00 18.92
N SER A 115 5.71 25.93 18.77
CA SER A 115 4.85 24.86 19.33
C SER A 115 4.32 23.91 18.26
N LEU A 116 4.76 24.06 17.01
CA LEU A 116 4.32 23.21 15.91
C LEU A 116 4.85 21.79 16.14
N GLU A 117 3.95 20.84 16.30
CA GLU A 117 4.25 19.43 16.51
C GLU A 117 3.98 18.60 15.24
N HIS A 118 3.06 19.02 14.40
CA HIS A 118 2.63 18.29 13.20
C HIS A 118 2.64 19.21 11.97
N LEU A 119 3.48 18.89 11.00
CA LEU A 119 3.54 19.54 9.69
C LEU A 119 3.10 18.57 8.59
N THR A 120 2.11 18.97 7.80
CA THR A 120 1.72 18.27 6.56
C THR A 120 1.99 19.18 5.37
N VAL A 121 2.72 18.72 4.37
CA VAL A 121 3.04 19.46 3.14
C VAL A 121 2.34 18.76 1.98
N SER A 122 1.28 19.34 1.45
CA SER A 122 0.46 18.70 0.41
C SER A 122 0.21 19.59 -0.82
N GLY A 123 -0.03 18.96 -1.97
CA GLY A 123 -0.57 19.64 -3.16
C GLY A 123 0.42 20.38 -4.08
N VAL A 124 -0.08 20.76 -5.27
CA VAL A 124 0.54 20.60 -6.60
C VAL A 124 1.33 21.80 -7.16
N ASP A 125 1.36 22.98 -6.53
CA ASP A 125 2.04 24.13 -7.15
C ASP A 125 3.50 24.26 -6.73
N ALA A 126 4.36 23.55 -7.48
CA ALA A 126 5.80 23.38 -7.31
C ALA A 126 6.55 24.55 -6.64
N ASN A 127 6.21 25.79 -6.98
CA ASN A 127 7.10 26.93 -6.78
C ASN A 127 6.89 27.71 -5.48
N GLN A 128 5.70 27.65 -4.84
CA GLN A 128 5.39 28.56 -3.73
C GLN A 128 5.46 27.91 -2.35
N SER A 129 5.06 26.64 -2.22
CA SER A 129 5.02 25.98 -0.90
C SER A 129 6.41 25.76 -0.27
N SER A 130 7.49 25.81 -1.07
CA SER A 130 8.87 25.63 -0.58
C SER A 130 9.34 26.78 0.31
N SER A 131 8.88 28.01 0.09
CA SER A 131 9.28 29.18 0.88
C SER A 131 8.78 29.12 2.32
N TYR A 132 7.66 28.42 2.57
CA TYR A 132 7.08 28.27 3.90
C TYR A 132 7.86 27.28 4.79
N LEU A 133 8.60 26.36 4.18
CA LEU A 133 9.30 25.29 4.89
C LEU A 133 10.32 25.84 5.91
N PHE A 134 10.92 27.00 5.62
CA PHE A 134 11.89 27.64 6.52
C PHE A 134 11.27 28.05 7.87
N PHE A 135 10.00 28.45 7.91
CA PHE A 135 9.29 28.76 9.16
C PHE A 135 9.04 27.52 10.02
N CYS A 136 9.02 26.35 9.39
CA CYS A 136 8.67 25.08 10.01
C CYS A 136 9.90 24.31 10.54
N LEU A 137 11.10 24.89 10.45
CA LEU A 137 12.34 24.35 11.02
C LEU A 137 12.38 24.57 12.55
N VAL A 138 11.49 23.86 13.27
CA VAL A 138 11.31 24.04 14.71
C VAL A 138 11.63 22.76 15.50
N PRO A 139 12.21 22.88 16.70
CA PRO A 139 12.61 21.72 17.50
C PRO A 139 11.43 20.92 18.08
N SER A 140 10.24 21.52 18.15
CA SER A 140 9.01 20.89 18.64
C SER A 140 8.39 19.88 17.67
N LEU A 141 8.86 19.84 16.42
CA LEU A 141 8.24 19.02 15.38
C LEU A 141 8.41 17.53 15.65
N LYS A 142 7.29 16.80 15.72
CA LYS A 142 7.23 15.36 16.01
C LYS A 142 6.73 14.54 14.81
N ILE A 143 5.80 15.11 14.05
CA ILE A 143 5.15 14.47 12.90
C ILE A 143 5.39 15.32 11.66
N LEU A 144 5.93 14.71 10.62
CA LEU A 144 6.15 15.31 9.32
C LEU A 144 5.57 14.43 8.22
N GLU A 145 4.68 15.00 7.43
CA GLU A 145 4.10 14.36 6.24
C GLU A 145 4.40 15.23 5.02
N ILE A 146 5.06 14.68 4.01
CA ILE A 146 5.43 15.40 2.79
C ILE A 146 4.95 14.60 1.57
N ASP A 147 4.04 15.18 0.79
CA ASP A 147 3.75 14.69 -0.55
C ASP A 147 4.97 14.92 -1.45
N GLY A 148 5.41 13.89 -2.20
CA GLY A 148 6.61 13.98 -3.03
C GLY A 148 6.50 15.02 -4.16
N GLY A 149 5.28 15.27 -4.65
CA GLY A 149 5.06 16.30 -5.65
C GLY A 149 5.92 16.15 -6.92
N PRO A 150 6.07 17.21 -7.73
CA PRO A 150 6.91 17.20 -8.93
C PRO A 150 8.42 17.24 -8.60
N SER A 151 9.25 16.78 -9.53
CA SER A 151 10.72 16.73 -9.39
C SER A 151 11.36 18.09 -9.08
N THR A 152 10.73 19.19 -9.50
CA THR A 152 11.18 20.56 -9.22
C THR A 152 11.23 20.91 -7.73
N ARG A 153 10.43 20.25 -6.88
CA ARG A 153 10.43 20.47 -5.42
C ARG A 153 11.48 19.70 -4.65
N GLN A 154 12.09 18.69 -5.27
CA GLN A 154 12.92 17.74 -4.54
C GLN A 154 14.17 18.35 -3.93
N ILE A 155 14.71 19.43 -4.51
CA ILE A 155 15.83 20.16 -3.94
C ILE A 155 15.42 20.88 -2.66
N ALA A 156 14.24 21.51 -2.65
CA ALA A 156 13.72 22.19 -1.46
C ALA A 156 13.38 21.19 -0.35
N ILE A 157 12.73 20.07 -0.68
CA ILE A 157 12.44 18.99 0.28
C ILE A 157 13.74 18.39 0.83
N PHE A 158 14.72 18.10 -0.03
CA PHE A 158 16.03 17.61 0.39
C PHE A 158 16.71 18.56 1.37
N THR A 159 16.78 19.86 1.03
CA THR A 159 17.41 20.90 1.86
C THR A 159 16.66 21.05 3.18
N PHE A 160 15.33 21.06 3.15
CA PHE A 160 14.49 21.12 4.34
C PHE A 160 14.74 19.95 5.28
N LEU A 161 14.73 18.71 4.77
CA LEU A 161 15.02 17.52 5.58
C LEU A 161 16.45 17.54 6.14
N GLN A 162 17.42 18.03 5.36
CA GLN A 162 18.81 18.16 5.81
C GLN A 162 18.92 19.09 7.03
N GLU A 163 18.28 20.26 6.97
CA GLU A 163 18.25 21.21 8.08
C GLU A 163 17.42 20.69 9.26
N LEU A 164 16.32 19.99 8.97
CA LEU A 164 15.43 19.47 9.99
C LEU A 164 16.11 18.39 10.85
N VAL A 165 16.99 17.57 10.26
CA VAL A 165 17.84 16.62 11.02
C VAL A 165 18.67 17.31 12.10
N LEU A 166 19.05 18.59 11.91
CA LEU A 166 19.82 19.35 12.89
C LEU A 166 18.95 20.06 13.93
N LYS A 167 17.70 20.37 13.59
CA LYS A 167 16.80 21.21 14.41
C LYS A 167 15.74 20.43 15.17
N ALA A 168 15.13 19.42 14.54
CA ALA A 168 14.05 18.61 15.10
C ALA A 168 14.54 17.18 15.34
N LEU A 169 15.46 17.03 16.29
CA LEU A 169 16.02 15.72 16.63
C LEU A 169 14.94 14.73 17.09
N HIS A 170 13.85 15.22 17.70
CA HIS A 170 12.77 14.41 18.25
C HIS A 170 11.67 14.04 17.24
N LEU A 171 11.93 14.19 15.94
CA LEU A 171 10.99 13.75 14.91
C LEU A 171 10.78 12.24 15.00
N SER A 172 9.56 11.83 15.37
CA SER A 172 9.21 10.42 15.60
C SER A 172 8.41 9.81 14.45
N ASN A 173 7.72 10.63 13.65
CA ASN A 173 6.86 10.16 12.57
C ASN A 173 7.21 10.89 11.28
N LEU A 174 7.55 10.14 10.23
CA LEU A 174 7.88 10.66 8.92
C LEU A 174 7.12 9.91 7.84
N THR A 175 6.30 10.64 7.09
CA THR A 175 5.64 10.15 5.87
C THR A 175 6.19 10.88 4.66
N LEU A 176 6.70 10.14 3.67
CA LEU A 176 7.18 10.68 2.40
C LEU A 176 6.39 10.06 1.24
N GLY A 177 5.71 10.90 0.47
CA GLY A 177 4.87 10.53 -0.66
C GLY A 177 3.38 10.79 -0.43
N PRO A 178 2.52 10.59 -1.45
CA PRO A 178 2.83 9.99 -2.75
C PRO A 178 3.63 10.90 -3.69
N GLY A 179 4.32 10.33 -4.67
CA GLY A 179 5.05 11.03 -5.72
C GLY A 179 6.55 10.71 -5.76
N TYR A 180 7.28 11.42 -6.60
CA TYR A 180 8.73 11.25 -6.71
C TYR A 180 9.41 11.79 -5.45
N ILE A 181 10.19 10.96 -4.76
CA ILE A 181 11.07 11.36 -3.66
C ILE A 181 12.50 11.15 -4.13
N SER A 182 13.36 12.16 -4.00
CA SER A 182 14.77 12.04 -4.38
C SER A 182 15.54 11.14 -3.42
N GLU A 183 16.56 10.46 -3.95
CA GLU A 183 17.47 9.61 -3.17
C GLU A 183 18.09 10.38 -2.00
N GLY A 184 18.50 11.63 -2.22
CA GLY A 184 19.03 12.49 -1.16
C GLY A 184 18.03 12.72 -0.01
N SER A 185 16.74 12.88 -0.33
CA SER A 185 15.69 13.06 0.69
C SER A 185 15.50 11.80 1.52
N LEU A 186 15.51 10.63 0.88
CA LEU A 186 15.48 9.33 1.57
C LEU A 186 16.72 9.13 2.45
N ARG A 187 17.93 9.43 1.93
CA ARG A 187 19.16 9.37 2.73
C ARG A 187 19.16 10.32 3.93
N ASN A 188 18.43 11.43 3.88
CA ASN A 188 18.23 12.30 5.05
C ASN A 188 17.19 11.75 6.03
N ALA A 189 16.14 11.07 5.54
CA ALA A 189 15.11 10.45 6.38
C ALA A 189 15.67 9.42 7.38
N VAL A 190 16.71 8.68 7.01
CA VAL A 190 17.36 7.69 7.89
C VAL A 190 18.31 8.33 8.92
N LYS A 191 18.47 9.65 8.93
CA LYS A 191 19.32 10.34 9.92
C LYS A 191 18.56 10.69 11.21
N PHE A 192 17.23 10.58 11.22
CA PHE A 192 16.41 10.82 12.40
C PHE A 192 16.51 9.64 13.38
N ARG A 193 17.32 9.77 14.43
CA ARG A 193 17.60 8.68 15.38
C ARG A 193 16.40 8.26 16.24
N TYR A 194 15.46 9.17 16.46
CA TYR A 194 14.25 8.94 17.26
C TYR A 194 13.03 8.58 16.40
N LEU A 195 13.26 8.23 15.13
CA LEU A 195 12.20 7.89 14.20
C LEU A 195 11.58 6.55 14.59
N ARG A 196 10.28 6.58 14.93
CA ARG A 196 9.48 5.42 15.34
C ARG A 196 8.59 4.90 14.24
N HIS A 197 8.07 5.81 13.41
CA HIS A 197 7.16 5.48 12.33
C HIS A 197 7.69 6.08 11.02
N LEU A 198 8.08 5.22 10.09
CA LEU A 198 8.49 5.61 8.74
C LEU A 198 7.49 5.05 7.72
N ARG A 199 6.89 5.96 6.95
CA ARG A 199 5.96 5.61 5.86
C ARG A 199 6.46 6.18 4.55
N LEU A 200 6.66 5.31 3.56
CA LEU A 200 7.10 5.66 2.21
C LEU A 200 6.00 5.29 1.22
N ILE A 201 5.51 6.25 0.45
CA ILE A 201 4.42 6.06 -0.51
C ILE A 201 4.93 6.45 -1.91
N ASP A 202 4.94 5.50 -2.85
CA ASP A 202 5.44 5.70 -4.22
C ASP A 202 6.93 6.14 -4.30
N ALA A 203 7.73 5.90 -3.25
CA ALA A 203 9.12 6.37 -3.16
C ALA A 203 10.13 5.53 -3.98
N ALA A 204 9.66 4.60 -4.79
CA ALA A 204 10.44 3.41 -5.06
C ALA A 204 11.45 3.50 -6.20
N LYS A 205 11.43 4.57 -6.99
CA LYS A 205 12.54 4.88 -7.91
C LYS A 205 13.84 5.23 -7.18
N SER A 206 13.75 5.55 -5.88
CA SER A 206 14.89 5.94 -5.06
C SER A 206 15.14 4.97 -3.91
N LEU A 207 14.40 3.87 -3.85
CA LEU A 207 14.71 2.76 -2.96
C LEU A 207 15.82 1.92 -3.61
N ASP A 208 16.98 1.90 -2.97
CA ASP A 208 18.04 0.94 -3.21
C ASP A 208 18.27 0.10 -1.94
N PHE A 209 19.10 -0.92 -2.06
CA PHE A 209 19.38 -1.80 -0.93
C PHE A 209 20.18 -1.10 0.18
N GLU A 210 21.08 -0.17 -0.18
CA GLU A 210 21.86 0.62 0.78
C GLU A 210 20.94 1.41 1.71
N PHE A 211 19.90 2.03 1.16
CA PHE A 211 18.87 2.72 1.92
C PHE A 211 18.13 1.78 2.86
N LEU A 212 17.74 0.57 2.41
CA LEU A 212 17.08 -0.41 3.26
C LEU A 212 17.97 -0.86 4.43
N GLN A 213 19.26 -1.04 4.20
CA GLN A 213 20.25 -1.32 5.26
C GLN A 213 20.35 -0.15 6.25
N ASN A 214 20.30 1.09 5.78
CA ASN A 214 20.34 2.27 6.65
C ASN A 214 19.05 2.42 7.48
N ILE A 215 17.87 2.06 6.95
CA ILE A 215 16.63 2.03 7.74
C ILE A 215 16.71 0.93 8.80
N SER A 216 17.26 -0.24 8.47
CA SER A 216 17.24 -1.38 9.38
C SER A 216 18.08 -1.20 10.63
N VAL A 217 19.01 -0.24 10.65
CA VAL A 217 19.80 0.10 11.84
C VAL A 217 19.18 1.20 12.70
N LEU A 218 17.97 1.68 12.37
CA LEU A 218 17.27 2.69 13.17
C LEU A 218 16.82 2.08 14.53
N PRO A 219 17.29 2.64 15.66
CA PRO A 219 17.16 1.99 16.96
C PRO A 219 15.75 2.04 17.54
N GLU A 220 14.97 3.07 17.22
CA GLU A 220 13.60 3.28 17.75
C GLU A 220 12.52 2.95 16.73
N LEU A 221 12.85 2.41 15.56
CA LEU A 221 11.86 2.19 14.51
C LEU A 221 10.90 1.04 14.89
N GLU A 222 9.67 1.42 15.26
CA GLU A 222 8.60 0.51 15.66
C GLU A 222 7.69 0.11 14.49
N SER A 223 7.52 1.00 13.51
CA SER A 223 6.66 0.75 12.34
C SER A 223 7.30 1.22 11.04
N LEU A 224 7.36 0.31 10.07
CA LEU A 224 7.82 0.56 8.71
C LEU A 224 6.70 0.23 7.72
N GLU A 225 6.27 1.23 6.95
CA GLU A 225 5.35 1.06 5.84
C GLU A 225 6.00 1.51 4.53
N ILE A 226 6.06 0.61 3.54
CA ILE A 226 6.57 0.90 2.20
C ILE A 226 5.50 0.52 1.19
N ASP A 227 4.88 1.52 0.58
CA ASP A 227 4.02 1.38 -0.58
C ASP A 227 4.82 1.69 -1.86
N ALA A 228 5.26 0.63 -2.52
CA ALA A 228 6.04 0.61 -3.74
C ALA A 228 5.23 0.05 -4.92
N ARG A 229 3.90 0.28 -4.97
CA ARG A 229 3.03 -0.25 -6.06
C ARG A 229 3.42 0.21 -7.47
N THR A 230 3.97 1.41 -7.55
CA THR A 230 4.32 2.11 -8.80
C THR A 230 5.80 1.95 -9.14
N ALA A 231 6.57 1.35 -8.22
CA ALA A 231 8.00 1.11 -8.27
C ALA A 231 8.52 0.30 -9.44
N GLU A 232 9.77 0.58 -9.78
CA GLU A 232 10.64 -0.34 -10.51
C GLU A 232 11.88 -0.59 -9.65
N TYR A 233 11.73 -1.31 -8.53
CA TYR A 233 12.87 -1.71 -7.72
C TYR A 233 13.69 -2.74 -8.51
N THR A 234 14.90 -2.33 -8.91
CA THR A 234 15.90 -3.19 -9.55
C THR A 234 16.91 -3.59 -8.50
N GLN A 235 17.13 -4.89 -8.37
CA GLN A 235 18.08 -5.39 -7.40
C GLN A 235 19.49 -4.97 -7.79
N SER A 236 20.10 -4.11 -6.99
CA SER A 236 21.50 -3.70 -7.17
C SER A 236 22.49 -4.75 -6.63
N HIS A 237 22.00 -5.87 -6.12
CA HIS A 237 22.69 -6.67 -5.10
C HIS A 237 23.51 -7.87 -5.61
N ALA A 238 23.38 -8.25 -6.89
CA ALA A 238 24.08 -9.43 -7.42
C ALA A 238 25.62 -9.31 -7.34
N ASP A 239 26.16 -8.09 -7.41
CA ASP A 239 27.61 -7.86 -7.43
C ASP A 239 28.20 -7.61 -6.03
N LEU A 240 27.40 -7.17 -5.05
CA LEU A 240 27.89 -6.72 -3.74
C LEU A 240 28.00 -7.85 -2.70
N LEU A 241 27.11 -8.84 -2.73
CA LEU A 241 27.12 -9.97 -1.76
C LEU A 241 28.39 -10.80 -1.82
N SER A 242 28.98 -10.96 -3.01
CA SER A 242 30.20 -11.75 -3.20
C SER A 242 31.43 -11.12 -2.54
N SER A 243 31.38 -9.83 -2.20
CA SER A 243 32.56 -9.08 -1.73
C SER A 243 32.41 -8.52 -0.31
N THR A 244 31.19 -8.29 0.20
CA THR A 244 30.96 -7.53 1.44
C THR A 244 30.35 -8.32 2.59
N LEU A 245 29.69 -9.45 2.34
CA LEU A 245 29.13 -10.30 3.40
C LEU A 245 30.17 -10.91 4.35
N SER A 246 31.46 -10.88 3.99
CA SER A 246 32.54 -11.31 4.87
C SER A 246 32.93 -10.29 5.95
N ILE A 247 32.42 -9.05 5.87
CA ILE A 247 32.83 -7.94 6.75
C ILE A 247 31.65 -7.30 7.50
N VAL A 248 30.42 -7.41 6.98
CA VAL A 248 29.25 -6.94 7.73
C VAL A 248 29.13 -7.79 8.99
N ASP A 249 29.26 -7.12 10.13
CA ASP A 249 29.23 -7.71 11.46
C ASP A 249 27.95 -8.53 11.57
N ALA A 250 28.06 -9.87 11.46
CA ALA A 250 26.92 -10.79 11.51
C ALA A 250 26.09 -10.66 12.80
N ASN A 251 26.57 -9.85 13.74
CA ASN A 251 25.93 -9.52 15.01
C ASN A 251 25.11 -8.22 14.97
N ALA A 252 25.08 -7.48 13.86
CA ALA A 252 24.26 -6.28 13.74
C ALA A 252 22.78 -6.69 13.80
N ILE A 253 22.11 -6.31 14.90
CA ILE A 253 20.68 -6.54 15.07
C ILE A 253 19.94 -5.53 14.19
N HIS A 254 19.47 -6.00 13.04
CA HIS A 254 18.58 -5.25 12.19
C HIS A 254 17.18 -5.18 12.82
N PHE A 255 16.55 -4.01 12.75
CA PHE A 255 15.21 -3.70 13.24
C PHE A 255 14.96 -4.09 14.71
N PRO A 256 15.76 -3.57 15.67
CA PRO A 256 15.72 -4.04 17.05
C PRO A 256 14.37 -3.81 17.76
N GLN A 257 13.57 -2.84 17.31
CA GLN A 257 12.28 -2.46 17.92
C GLN A 257 11.09 -2.61 16.96
N LEU A 258 11.28 -3.18 15.78
CA LEU A 258 10.22 -3.21 14.77
C LEU A 258 9.07 -4.13 15.21
N GLN A 259 7.89 -3.55 15.36
CA GLN A 259 6.68 -4.25 15.75
C GLN A 259 5.72 -4.42 14.57
N LYS A 260 5.73 -3.49 13.61
CA LYS A 260 4.81 -3.48 12.47
C LYS A 260 5.55 -3.27 11.15
N LEU A 261 5.38 -4.21 10.23
CA LEU A 261 5.90 -4.14 8.88
C LEU A 261 4.76 -4.20 7.87
N ASN A 262 4.65 -3.19 7.00
CA ASN A 262 3.66 -3.16 5.92
C ASN A 262 4.36 -2.89 4.58
N LEU A 263 4.41 -3.91 3.71
CA LEU A 263 5.06 -3.84 2.40
C LEU A 263 4.03 -4.06 1.30
N VAL A 264 3.92 -3.10 0.38
CA VAL A 264 3.18 -3.23 -0.87
C VAL A 264 4.17 -3.06 -2.00
N ALA A 265 4.77 -4.14 -2.49
CA ALA A 265 5.95 -4.05 -3.33
C ALA A 265 6.07 -5.22 -4.32
N ASN A 266 7.01 -5.09 -5.27
CA ASN A 266 7.40 -6.23 -6.10
C ASN A 266 8.16 -7.27 -5.27
N ILE A 267 8.33 -8.45 -5.86
CA ILE A 267 8.93 -9.56 -5.15
C ILE A 267 10.41 -9.36 -4.77
N LEU A 268 11.15 -8.57 -5.54
CA LEU A 268 12.57 -8.30 -5.28
C LEU A 268 12.73 -7.48 -3.98
N LEU A 269 11.94 -6.43 -3.80
CA LEU A 269 11.98 -5.60 -2.59
C LEU A 269 11.50 -6.36 -1.36
N ILE A 270 10.42 -7.15 -1.48
CA ILE A 270 9.94 -7.98 -0.38
C ILE A 270 11.04 -8.99 0.02
N GLY A 271 11.59 -9.71 -0.95
CA GLY A 271 12.65 -10.68 -0.70
C GLY A 271 13.89 -10.06 -0.06
N ASP A 272 14.37 -8.91 -0.54
CA ASP A 272 15.55 -8.26 0.03
C ASP A 272 15.34 -7.84 1.50
N ILE A 273 14.15 -7.34 1.86
CA ILE A 273 13.82 -6.96 3.24
C ILE A 273 13.70 -8.19 4.14
N ILE A 274 12.98 -9.22 3.68
CA ILE A 274 12.73 -10.44 4.45
C ILE A 274 14.03 -11.25 4.65
N HIS A 275 14.78 -11.52 3.58
CA HIS A 275 15.95 -12.41 3.64
C HIS A 275 17.15 -11.77 4.35
N TYR A 276 17.40 -10.49 4.13
CA TYR A 276 18.65 -9.87 4.60
C TYR A 276 18.49 -9.01 5.84
N LEU A 277 17.28 -8.50 6.12
CA LEU A 277 17.13 -7.45 7.12
C LEU A 277 16.23 -7.82 8.30
N LEU A 278 15.47 -8.93 8.27
CA LEU A 278 14.49 -9.25 9.33
C LEU A 278 14.80 -10.52 10.14
N PRO A 279 15.86 -10.54 10.96
CA PRO A 279 16.11 -11.66 11.87
C PRO A 279 15.15 -11.76 13.08
N PRO A 280 14.65 -10.67 13.71
CA PRO A 280 13.49 -10.76 14.59
C PRO A 280 12.20 -10.51 13.81
N ALA A 281 11.24 -11.44 13.90
CA ALA A 281 9.95 -11.25 13.25
C ALA A 281 9.14 -10.17 14.00
N PRO A 282 8.60 -9.16 13.28
CA PRO A 282 7.74 -8.16 13.88
C PRO A 282 6.40 -8.79 14.30
N LYS A 283 5.71 -8.17 15.27
CA LYS A 283 4.42 -8.66 15.76
C LYS A 283 3.35 -8.66 14.67
N GLU A 284 3.37 -7.65 13.80
CA GLU A 284 2.43 -7.49 12.69
C GLU A 284 3.19 -7.43 11.36
N VAL A 285 2.87 -8.33 10.44
CA VAL A 285 3.43 -8.40 9.10
C VAL A 285 2.32 -8.29 8.06
N LYS A 286 2.39 -7.29 7.19
CA LYS A 286 1.51 -7.15 6.04
C LYS A 286 2.34 -7.13 4.76
N LEU A 287 2.17 -8.15 3.92
CA LEU A 287 2.90 -8.31 2.66
C LEU A 287 1.89 -8.34 1.51
N THR A 288 1.96 -7.37 0.61
CA THR A 288 1.16 -7.31 -0.61
C THR A 288 2.06 -7.39 -1.82
N LEU A 289 2.00 -8.51 -2.54
CA LEU A 289 2.77 -8.72 -3.76
C LEU A 289 2.17 -7.91 -4.92
N VAL A 290 2.95 -6.99 -5.46
CA VAL A 290 2.60 -6.20 -6.63
C VAL A 290 3.16 -6.89 -7.87
N GLN A 291 2.26 -7.44 -8.68
CA GLN A 291 2.63 -8.09 -9.93
C GLN A 291 2.58 -7.08 -11.07
N ASN A 292 3.76 -6.67 -11.50
CA ASN A 292 3.94 -5.93 -12.72
C ASN A 292 4.21 -6.98 -13.81
N GLY A 293 3.39 -7.07 -14.86
CA GLY A 293 3.56 -8.05 -15.95
C GLY A 293 4.88 -7.93 -16.73
N ARG A 294 5.84 -7.14 -16.25
CA ARG A 294 7.20 -7.10 -16.78
C ARG A 294 8.00 -8.30 -16.24
N PRO A 295 8.81 -8.95 -17.10
CA PRO A 295 9.71 -10.01 -16.65
C PRO A 295 10.66 -9.45 -15.59
N LEU A 296 10.69 -10.08 -14.41
CA LEU A 296 11.67 -9.78 -13.37
C LEU A 296 12.76 -10.85 -13.44
N SER A 297 14.02 -10.40 -13.48
CA SER A 297 15.17 -11.29 -13.33
C SER A 297 15.33 -11.61 -11.85
N LEU A 298 14.88 -12.79 -11.43
CA LEU A 298 15.11 -13.28 -10.07
C LEU A 298 16.60 -13.66 -9.89
N PRO A 299 17.22 -13.36 -8.73
CA PRO A 299 18.55 -13.81 -8.38
C PRO A 299 18.81 -15.28 -8.61
N PRO A 300 20.00 -15.65 -9.10
CA PRO A 300 20.43 -17.04 -9.12
C PRO A 300 20.49 -17.67 -7.72
N LEU A 301 20.80 -16.88 -6.68
CA LEU A 301 20.85 -17.35 -5.29
C LEU A 301 19.47 -17.79 -4.79
N TRP A 302 18.42 -17.18 -5.31
CA TRP A 302 17.02 -17.53 -5.03
C TRP A 302 16.56 -18.77 -5.82
N ASN A 303 17.33 -19.18 -6.82
CA ASN A 303 17.12 -20.42 -7.58
C ASN A 303 17.89 -21.62 -6.99
N LYS A 304 18.46 -21.50 -5.78
CA LYS A 304 19.15 -22.62 -5.14
C LYS A 304 18.12 -23.66 -4.65
N GLN A 305 17.72 -24.49 -5.60
CA GLN A 305 17.14 -25.81 -5.46
C GLN A 305 16.10 -25.90 -4.35
N THR A 306 14.84 -25.63 -4.69
CA THR A 306 13.80 -26.52 -4.18
C THR A 306 14.29 -27.94 -4.46
N PRO A 307 14.50 -28.79 -3.44
CA PRO A 307 14.61 -30.21 -3.72
C PRO A 307 13.29 -30.55 -4.40
N VAL A 308 13.33 -30.74 -5.71
CA VAL A 308 12.19 -31.25 -6.46
C VAL A 308 12.00 -32.64 -5.88
N SER A 309 11.15 -32.75 -4.86
CA SER A 309 10.62 -34.04 -4.48
C SER A 309 9.91 -34.53 -5.74
N ASP A 310 10.31 -35.69 -6.26
CA ASP A 310 9.86 -36.29 -7.53
C ASP A 310 8.34 -36.50 -7.68
N ASN A 311 7.52 -35.96 -6.77
CA ASN A 311 6.07 -36.14 -6.69
C ASN A 311 5.25 -34.88 -7.04
N VAL A 312 5.86 -33.74 -7.39
CA VAL A 312 5.08 -32.65 -8.00
C VAL A 312 5.02 -32.91 -9.49
N VAL A 313 3.87 -33.38 -9.97
CA VAL A 313 3.52 -33.42 -11.39
C VAL A 313 3.44 -31.97 -11.87
N VAL A 314 4.59 -31.40 -12.19
CA VAL A 314 4.67 -30.20 -13.02
C VAL A 314 4.09 -30.61 -14.36
N ALA A 315 3.00 -29.98 -14.77
CA ALA A 315 2.56 -30.04 -16.15
C ALA A 315 3.74 -29.56 -17.02
N GLU A 316 4.43 -30.51 -17.68
CA GLU A 316 5.58 -30.24 -18.53
C GLU A 316 5.16 -29.32 -19.69
N ALA A 317 5.38 -28.01 -19.52
CA ALA A 317 5.62 -27.12 -20.63
C ALA A 317 7.10 -27.25 -21.02
N VAL A 318 7.41 -28.23 -21.87
CA VAL A 318 8.73 -28.43 -22.46
C VAL A 318 9.08 -27.21 -23.32
N VAL A 319 9.82 -26.26 -22.75
CA VAL A 319 10.54 -25.23 -23.51
C VAL A 319 11.91 -25.81 -23.84
N ASP A 320 12.05 -26.23 -25.09
CA ASP A 320 13.27 -26.78 -25.69
C ASP A 320 14.39 -25.72 -25.67
N GLN A 321 15.21 -25.69 -24.61
CA GLN A 321 16.42 -24.88 -24.54
C GLN A 321 17.54 -25.58 -25.33
N LYS A 322 17.56 -25.38 -26.65
CA LYS A 322 18.75 -25.71 -27.46
C LYS A 322 19.86 -24.70 -27.19
N SER A 323 20.94 -25.23 -26.62
CA SER A 323 22.26 -24.63 -26.45
C SER A 323 22.80 -24.03 -27.75
N TYR A 324 23.08 -22.73 -27.76
CA TYR A 324 23.99 -22.13 -28.74
C TYR A 324 25.42 -22.23 -28.20
N THR A 325 26.16 -23.24 -28.64
CA THR A 325 27.63 -23.19 -28.67
C THR A 325 28.03 -22.61 -30.02
N SER A 326 28.49 -21.36 -30.07
CA SER A 326 29.13 -20.77 -31.23
C SER A 326 30.60 -20.53 -30.91
N THR A 327 31.42 -21.47 -31.32
CA THR A 327 32.81 -21.21 -31.71
C THR A 327 32.78 -20.82 -33.17
N ASP A 328 33.10 -19.56 -33.47
CA ASP A 328 33.91 -19.23 -34.65
C ASP A 328 34.53 -17.84 -34.47
N ALA A 329 35.83 -17.88 -34.20
CA ALA A 329 36.72 -16.75 -34.29
C ALA A 329 37.17 -16.62 -35.75
N ALA A 330 36.76 -15.54 -36.42
CA ALA A 330 37.37 -15.12 -37.68
C ALA A 330 37.44 -13.58 -37.72
N LEU A 331 38.65 -13.10 -37.49
CA LEU A 331 39.27 -11.84 -37.90
C LEU A 331 38.50 -11.06 -38.97
N LEU A 332 38.09 -9.82 -38.67
CA LEU A 332 38.05 -8.73 -39.66
C LEU A 332 38.26 -7.37 -38.97
N SER A 333 39.08 -6.56 -39.64
CA SER A 333 39.74 -5.34 -39.20
C SER A 333 38.83 -4.19 -38.77
N THR A 334 39.30 -3.45 -37.78
CA THR A 334 38.88 -2.08 -37.45
C THR A 334 39.33 -1.11 -38.54
N ASP A 335 38.44 -0.75 -39.45
CA ASP A 335 38.59 0.43 -40.30
C ASP A 335 37.65 1.56 -39.84
N LEU A 336 38.30 2.69 -39.60
CA LEU A 336 37.85 4.06 -39.41
C LEU A 336 36.43 4.39 -39.89
N ILE A 337 35.56 4.76 -38.95
CA ILE A 337 34.32 5.50 -39.23
C ILE A 337 34.69 6.99 -39.38
N PRO A 338 34.44 7.64 -40.55
CA PRO A 338 34.63 9.08 -40.69
C PRO A 338 33.48 9.85 -40.01
N PRO A 339 33.70 11.12 -39.62
CA PRO A 339 32.68 11.94 -38.97
C PRO A 339 31.52 12.23 -39.93
N PRO A 340 30.30 12.44 -39.40
CA PRO A 340 29.13 12.74 -40.23
C PRO A 340 29.29 14.11 -40.90
N PRO A 341 28.89 14.25 -42.18
CA PRO A 341 28.96 15.53 -42.87
C PRO A 341 27.91 16.50 -42.31
N SER A 342 28.37 17.70 -41.97
CA SER A 342 27.54 18.87 -41.71
C SER A 342 26.73 19.23 -42.96
N PHE A 343 25.45 18.84 -42.99
CA PHE A 343 24.52 19.24 -44.03
C PHE A 343 23.97 20.65 -43.76
N SER A 344 24.50 21.62 -44.52
CA SER A 344 23.88 22.92 -44.76
C SER A 344 22.52 22.73 -45.45
N ARG A 345 21.46 23.14 -44.75
CA ARG A 345 20.07 23.03 -45.20
C ARG A 345 19.77 24.12 -46.25
N SER A 346 19.88 23.75 -47.51
CA SER A 346 19.44 24.56 -48.66
C SER A 346 19.07 23.61 -49.78
N GLY A 347 17.77 23.54 -50.13
CA GLY A 347 17.34 22.94 -51.39
C GLY A 347 16.17 21.94 -51.31
N LYS A 348 15.05 22.38 -51.88
CA LYS A 348 14.15 21.62 -52.76
C LYS A 348 13.37 20.44 -52.14
N HIS A 349 12.09 20.71 -51.88
CA HIS A 349 11.02 19.70 -51.83
C HIS A 349 10.94 18.95 -53.17
N SER A 350 11.68 17.85 -53.32
CA SER A 350 11.35 16.82 -54.30
C SER A 350 10.29 15.91 -53.71
N GLY A 351 9.10 15.93 -54.31
CA GLY A 351 7.99 15.04 -53.97
C GLY A 351 8.35 13.58 -54.22
N PHE A 352 8.94 12.93 -53.22
CA PHE A 352 9.03 11.49 -53.15
C PHE A 352 7.65 10.95 -52.74
N LYS A 353 6.73 10.86 -53.72
CA LYS A 353 5.53 10.02 -53.57
C LYS A 353 6.01 8.59 -53.49
N GLY A 354 6.35 8.13 -52.29
CA GLY A 354 6.60 6.71 -52.04
C GLY A 354 5.36 5.95 -52.53
N ARG A 355 5.53 5.15 -53.59
CA ARG A 355 4.53 4.17 -53.99
C ARG A 355 4.30 3.28 -52.78
N VAL A 356 3.18 3.49 -52.08
CA VAL A 356 2.62 2.50 -51.18
C VAL A 356 2.38 1.28 -52.05
N ARG A 357 3.21 0.26 -51.91
CA ARG A 357 2.89 -1.05 -52.49
C ARG A 357 1.65 -1.52 -51.76
N ASP A 358 0.53 -1.60 -52.48
CA ASP A 358 -0.65 -2.29 -52.00
C ASP A 358 -0.23 -3.72 -51.65
N ARG A 359 -0.28 -4.04 -50.36
CA ARG A 359 -0.03 -5.41 -49.88
C ARG A 359 -1.16 -6.29 -50.39
N THR A 360 -0.83 -7.50 -50.81
CA THR A 360 -1.87 -8.46 -51.17
C THR A 360 -2.65 -8.86 -49.91
N PRO A 361 -3.93 -9.25 -50.01
CA PRO A 361 -4.70 -9.74 -48.87
C PRO A 361 -4.02 -10.89 -48.12
N GLU A 362 -3.27 -11.73 -48.84
CA GLU A 362 -2.47 -12.81 -48.26
C GLU A 362 -1.30 -12.30 -47.39
N GLU A 363 -0.62 -11.23 -47.80
CA GLU A 363 0.43 -10.58 -47.00
C GLU A 363 -0.14 -9.92 -45.73
N GLU A 364 -1.38 -9.42 -45.80
CA GLU A 364 -2.08 -8.86 -44.64
C GLU A 364 -2.49 -9.94 -43.65
N GLU A 365 -3.04 -11.07 -44.12
CA GLU A 365 -3.38 -12.22 -43.28
C GLU A 365 -2.14 -12.83 -42.62
N GLU A 366 -1.05 -13.01 -43.36
CA GLU A 366 0.21 -13.53 -42.80
C GLU A 366 0.80 -12.59 -41.74
N LEU A 367 0.69 -11.28 -41.97
CA LEU A 367 1.13 -10.28 -41.01
C LEU A 367 0.29 -10.30 -39.73
N GLU A 368 -1.03 -10.40 -39.83
CA GLU A 368 -1.92 -10.53 -38.68
C GLU A 368 -1.66 -11.82 -37.89
N LYS A 369 -1.44 -12.94 -38.58
CA LYS A 369 -1.05 -14.20 -37.93
C LYS A 369 0.29 -14.08 -37.20
N LYS A 370 1.30 -13.42 -37.79
CA LYS A 370 2.59 -13.15 -37.13
C LYS A 370 2.45 -12.25 -35.92
N LYS A 371 1.61 -11.21 -35.98
CA LYS A 371 1.31 -10.34 -34.84
C LYS A 371 0.62 -11.11 -33.71
N ALA A 372 -0.39 -11.92 -34.03
CA ALA A 372 -1.11 -12.75 -33.07
C ALA A 372 -0.17 -13.76 -32.38
N ALA A 373 0.68 -14.46 -33.14
CA ALA A 373 1.66 -15.39 -32.60
C ALA A 373 2.70 -14.69 -31.69
N LYS A 374 3.18 -13.51 -32.08
CA LYS A 374 4.09 -12.71 -31.25
C LYS A 374 3.43 -12.30 -29.93
N LEU A 375 2.16 -11.89 -29.99
CA LEU A 375 1.38 -11.46 -28.84
C LEU A 375 1.08 -12.62 -27.88
N GLN A 376 0.71 -13.78 -28.42
CA GLN A 376 0.54 -15.00 -27.63
C GLN A 376 1.82 -15.37 -26.90
N LYS A 377 2.97 -15.35 -27.58
CA LYS A 377 4.28 -15.61 -26.97
C LYS A 377 4.63 -14.61 -25.86
N GLU A 378 4.27 -13.33 -26.04
CA GLU A 378 4.44 -12.30 -25.02
C GLU A 378 3.54 -12.56 -23.82
N GLN A 379 2.27 -12.92 -24.04
CA GLN A 379 1.34 -13.31 -22.99
C GLN A 379 1.82 -14.54 -22.21
N GLU A 380 2.30 -15.58 -22.89
CA GLU A 380 2.88 -16.78 -22.26
C GLU A 380 4.09 -16.41 -21.38
N LYS A 381 4.95 -15.50 -21.86
CA LYS A 381 6.09 -14.98 -21.07
C LYS A 381 5.64 -14.20 -19.83
N ILE A 382 4.59 -13.38 -19.96
CA ILE A 382 4.01 -12.62 -18.83
C ILE A 382 3.41 -13.59 -17.81
N SER A 383 2.62 -14.57 -18.24
CA SER A 383 2.02 -15.58 -17.37
C SER A 383 3.07 -16.41 -16.65
N ALA A 384 4.10 -16.90 -17.36
CA ALA A 384 5.20 -17.65 -16.75
C ALA A 384 5.95 -16.83 -15.69
N ASN A 385 6.18 -15.55 -15.96
CA ASN A 385 6.79 -14.63 -15.00
C ASN A 385 5.90 -14.38 -13.78
N ILE A 386 4.58 -14.23 -13.95
CA ILE A 386 3.63 -14.11 -12.83
C ILE A 386 3.69 -15.35 -11.93
N VAL A 387 3.63 -16.54 -12.52
CA VAL A 387 3.73 -17.81 -11.78
C VAL A 387 5.06 -17.90 -11.02
N SER A 388 6.18 -17.53 -11.67
CA SER A 388 7.49 -17.53 -11.03
C SER A 388 7.59 -16.56 -9.85
N GLN A 389 7.05 -15.34 -9.99
CA GLN A 389 7.00 -14.38 -8.88
C GLN A 389 6.12 -14.89 -7.72
N THR A 390 4.99 -15.53 -8.03
CA THR A 390 4.11 -16.13 -7.01
C THR A 390 4.79 -17.25 -6.26
N LEU A 391 5.44 -18.19 -6.95
CA LEU A 391 6.15 -19.30 -6.33
C LEU A 391 7.28 -18.77 -5.43
N PHE A 392 8.03 -17.78 -5.91
CA PHE A 392 9.08 -17.18 -5.12
C PHE A 392 8.54 -16.40 -3.92
N PHE A 393 7.38 -15.74 -4.05
CA PHE A 393 6.71 -15.13 -2.89
C PHE A 393 6.34 -16.16 -1.82
N GLY A 394 5.90 -17.36 -2.23
CA GLY A 394 5.73 -18.49 -1.30
C GLY A 394 7.03 -18.82 -0.57
N TYR A 395 8.12 -19.01 -1.30
CA TYR A 395 9.43 -19.30 -0.74
C TYR A 395 9.91 -18.24 0.27
N VAL A 396 9.73 -16.94 -0.03
CA VAL A 396 10.07 -15.85 0.89
C VAL A 396 9.31 -15.97 2.21
N ILE A 397 8.02 -16.32 2.15
CA ILE A 397 7.19 -16.52 3.34
C ILE A 397 7.65 -17.76 4.11
N GLU A 398 7.95 -18.86 3.42
CA GLU A 398 8.46 -20.09 4.04
C GLU A 398 9.75 -19.80 4.81
N GLU A 399 10.74 -19.20 4.16
CA GLU A 399 12.02 -18.85 4.78
C GLU A 399 11.87 -17.83 5.92
N PHE A 400 10.96 -16.86 5.77
CA PHE A 400 10.63 -15.93 6.85
C PHE A 400 10.15 -16.65 8.11
N LEU A 401 9.22 -17.60 7.96
CA LEU A 401 8.66 -18.35 9.07
C LEU A 401 9.67 -19.32 9.69
N GLU A 402 10.57 -19.89 8.88
CA GLU A 402 11.65 -20.78 9.36
C GLU A 402 12.71 -20.05 10.17
N ASN A 403 13.08 -18.83 9.75
CA ASN A 403 14.12 -18.03 10.40
C ASN A 403 13.58 -17.18 11.56
N ALA A 404 12.27 -16.98 11.64
CA ALA A 404 11.63 -16.22 12.71
C ALA A 404 11.83 -16.91 14.06
N THR A 405 12.54 -16.24 14.98
CA THR A 405 12.71 -16.72 16.36
C THR A 405 11.38 -16.86 17.13
N LYS A 406 10.39 -16.04 16.79
CA LYS A 406 9.00 -16.11 17.25
C LYS A 406 8.10 -15.80 16.04
N ALA A 407 7.03 -16.55 15.82
CA ALA A 407 6.09 -16.21 14.76
C ALA A 407 5.38 -14.86 15.04
N PRO A 408 5.02 -14.08 14.01
CA PRO A 408 4.21 -12.89 14.17
C PRO A 408 2.85 -13.19 14.82
N ASP A 409 2.33 -12.23 15.57
CA ASP A 409 0.99 -12.32 16.15
C ASP A 409 -0.07 -12.14 15.03
N ALA A 410 0.22 -11.35 13.99
CA ALA A 410 -0.68 -11.10 12.87
C ALA A 410 0.03 -11.07 11.52
N ILE A 411 -0.52 -11.78 10.53
CA ILE A 411 -0.02 -11.83 9.15
C ILE A 411 -1.15 -11.51 8.16
N TYR A 412 -0.91 -10.52 7.31
CA TYR A 412 -1.79 -10.11 6.22
C TYR A 412 -1.10 -10.32 4.87
N ILE A 413 -1.63 -11.22 4.06
CA ILE A 413 -1.08 -11.56 2.74
C ILE A 413 -2.02 -11.01 1.67
N GLY A 414 -1.49 -10.13 0.82
CA GLY A 414 -2.22 -9.46 -0.26
C GLY A 414 -1.59 -9.71 -1.62
N ARG A 415 -2.40 -9.55 -2.67
CA ARG A 415 -1.93 -9.46 -4.06
C ARG A 415 -2.51 -8.19 -4.68
N LEU A 416 -1.71 -7.52 -5.50
CA LEU A 416 -2.15 -6.37 -6.27
C LEU A 416 -1.69 -6.55 -7.72
N GLU A 417 -2.64 -6.70 -8.62
CA GLU A 417 -2.37 -6.70 -10.06
C GLU A 417 -2.29 -5.25 -10.54
N ARG A 418 -1.13 -4.84 -11.06
CA ARG A 418 -1.03 -3.53 -11.69
C ARG A 418 -1.68 -3.60 -13.06
N ALA A 419 -2.68 -2.74 -13.28
CA ALA A 419 -3.29 -2.61 -14.59
C ALA A 419 -2.20 -2.40 -15.64
N LEU A 420 -2.08 -3.35 -16.57
CA LEU A 420 -1.18 -3.20 -17.70
C LEU A 420 -1.59 -1.94 -18.47
N PRO A 421 -0.64 -1.14 -19.00
CA PRO A 421 -0.98 -0.04 -19.88
C PRO A 421 -1.91 -0.57 -20.97
N LYS A 422 -3.13 -0.03 -21.07
CA LYS A 422 -4.11 -0.49 -22.06
C LYS A 422 -3.48 -0.37 -23.44
N ILE A 423 -3.08 -1.49 -24.02
CA ILE A 423 -2.58 -1.51 -25.40
C ILE A 423 -3.81 -1.23 -26.28
N PRO A 424 -3.84 -0.12 -27.03
CA PRO A 424 -5.07 0.40 -27.66
C PRO A 424 -5.69 -0.51 -28.73
N TYR A 425 -5.04 -1.63 -29.08
CA TYR A 425 -5.53 -2.60 -30.08
C TYR A 425 -6.39 -3.72 -29.49
N PHE A 426 -6.65 -3.75 -28.17
CA PHE A 426 -7.36 -4.83 -27.48
C PHE A 426 -8.86 -4.57 -27.20
N VAL A 427 -9.54 -3.78 -28.02
CA VAL A 427 -10.87 -3.23 -27.67
C VAL A 427 -12.01 -4.28 -27.64
N ASN A 428 -11.85 -5.46 -28.24
CA ASN A 428 -12.97 -6.41 -28.40
C ASN A 428 -12.75 -7.83 -27.86
N ALA A 429 -11.65 -8.12 -27.16
CA ALA A 429 -11.50 -9.41 -26.49
C ALA A 429 -12.36 -9.39 -25.21
N THR A 430 -13.53 -10.03 -25.24
CA THR A 430 -14.29 -10.38 -24.04
C THR A 430 -13.31 -10.94 -23.02
N SER A 431 -13.17 -10.26 -21.88
CA SER A 431 -12.24 -10.55 -20.80
C SER A 431 -12.19 -12.05 -20.47
N THR A 432 -11.32 -12.78 -21.17
CA THR A 432 -10.87 -14.09 -20.75
C THR A 432 -10.20 -13.82 -19.42
N THR A 433 -10.86 -14.26 -18.35
CA THR A 433 -10.41 -14.19 -16.96
C THR A 433 -8.92 -14.53 -16.95
N SER A 434 -8.08 -13.52 -16.74
CA SER A 434 -6.68 -13.74 -16.43
C SER A 434 -6.67 -14.75 -15.30
N SER A 435 -6.06 -15.91 -15.53
CA SER A 435 -5.98 -16.98 -14.53
C SER A 435 -5.41 -16.35 -13.26
N GLU A 436 -6.25 -16.18 -12.25
CA GLU A 436 -5.82 -15.65 -10.97
C GLU A 436 -4.76 -16.60 -10.42
N SER A 437 -3.59 -16.07 -10.10
CA SER A 437 -2.51 -16.89 -9.58
C SER A 437 -2.92 -17.43 -8.21
N GLU A 438 -2.88 -18.74 -8.07
CA GLU A 438 -3.09 -19.40 -6.79
C GLU A 438 -1.92 -19.10 -5.83
N PHE A 439 -2.23 -18.88 -4.55
CA PHE A 439 -1.19 -18.73 -3.53
C PHE A 439 -0.48 -20.07 -3.27
N PRO A 440 0.86 -20.11 -3.12
CA PRO A 440 1.61 -21.36 -2.99
C PRO A 440 1.11 -22.23 -1.82
N PRO A 441 0.70 -23.49 -2.06
CA PRO A 441 0.11 -24.35 -1.03
C PRO A 441 1.06 -24.68 0.13
N VAL A 442 2.37 -24.74 -0.13
CA VAL A 442 3.39 -25.04 0.90
C VAL A 442 3.48 -23.88 1.90
N ALA A 443 3.68 -22.65 1.42
CA ALA A 443 3.61 -21.44 2.24
C ALA A 443 2.28 -21.32 3.00
N LEU A 444 1.15 -21.64 2.37
CA LEU A 444 -0.17 -21.64 3.04
C LEU A 444 -0.20 -22.61 4.22
N ARG A 445 0.29 -23.84 4.02
CA ARG A 445 0.36 -24.86 5.07
C ARG A 445 1.23 -24.40 6.23
N MET A 446 2.37 -23.75 5.96
CA MET A 446 3.25 -23.24 7.01
C MET A 446 2.59 -22.12 7.82
N LEU A 447 1.92 -21.16 7.15
CA LEU A 447 1.17 -20.10 7.82
C LEU A 447 0.05 -20.66 8.72
N LEU A 448 -0.68 -21.66 8.23
CA LEU A 448 -1.74 -22.35 8.99
C LEU A 448 -1.20 -23.17 10.16
N ALA A 449 0.04 -23.68 10.06
CA ALA A 449 0.69 -24.46 11.11
C ALA A 449 1.33 -23.60 12.22
N CYS A 450 1.39 -22.27 12.08
CA CYS A 450 1.99 -21.39 13.07
C CYS A 450 1.17 -21.36 14.38
N SER A 451 1.74 -21.87 15.48
CA SER A 451 1.06 -21.97 16.78
C SER A 451 0.72 -20.62 17.42
N ASP A 452 1.60 -19.64 17.24
CA ASP A 452 1.52 -18.34 17.92
C ASP A 452 0.72 -17.31 17.13
N LEU A 453 0.34 -17.64 15.89
CA LEU A 453 -0.39 -16.74 15.00
C LEU A 453 -1.82 -16.53 15.51
N ILE A 454 -2.20 -15.27 15.71
CA ILE A 454 -3.52 -14.86 16.22
C ILE A 454 -4.44 -14.44 15.07
N ASP A 455 -3.93 -13.70 14.09
CA ASP A 455 -4.70 -13.16 12.97
C ASP A 455 -4.03 -13.49 11.63
N LEU A 456 -4.73 -14.21 10.76
CA LEU A 456 -4.27 -14.55 9.42
C LEU A 456 -5.30 -14.08 8.38
N ARG A 457 -4.91 -13.20 7.46
CA ARG A 457 -5.82 -12.70 6.42
C ARG A 457 -5.21 -12.73 5.03
N PHE A 458 -5.99 -13.22 4.06
CA PHE A 458 -5.64 -13.25 2.65
C PHE A 458 -6.54 -12.31 1.85
N HIS A 459 -5.94 -11.46 1.02
CA HIS A 459 -6.64 -10.52 0.15
C HIS A 459 -6.20 -10.71 -1.30
N HIS A 460 -7.16 -10.81 -2.21
CA HIS A 460 -6.94 -10.90 -3.66
C HIS A 460 -6.07 -12.09 -4.13
N TRP A 461 -6.02 -13.15 -3.33
CA TRP A 461 -5.40 -14.42 -3.70
C TRP A 461 -6.47 -15.44 -4.09
N SER A 462 -6.18 -16.30 -5.05
CA SER A 462 -6.98 -17.51 -5.27
C SER A 462 -6.42 -18.64 -4.40
N LEU A 463 -7.30 -19.42 -3.78
CA LEU A 463 -6.95 -20.57 -2.92
C LEU A 463 -7.74 -21.82 -3.37
N GLU A 464 -7.55 -22.27 -4.61
CA GLU A 464 -8.29 -23.41 -5.17
C GLU A 464 -7.99 -24.74 -4.45
N THR A 465 -6.78 -24.90 -3.93
CA THR A 465 -6.29 -26.10 -3.25
C THR A 465 -6.39 -26.04 -1.73
N ILE A 466 -7.11 -25.07 -1.16
CA ILE A 466 -7.23 -24.91 0.30
C ILE A 466 -7.78 -26.16 1.00
N ASP A 467 -8.78 -26.82 0.40
CA ASP A 467 -9.37 -28.04 0.95
C ASP A 467 -8.32 -29.15 1.08
N LYS A 468 -7.50 -29.34 0.03
CA LYS A 468 -6.42 -30.31 0.02
C LYS A 468 -5.33 -29.93 1.03
N THR A 469 -4.95 -28.65 1.07
CA THR A 469 -3.89 -28.16 1.95
C THR A 469 -4.24 -28.35 3.43
N LEU A 470 -5.49 -28.08 3.82
CA LEU A 470 -5.97 -28.30 5.17
C LEU A 470 -6.09 -29.80 5.52
N ALA A 471 -6.56 -30.63 4.58
CA ALA A 471 -6.56 -32.08 4.78
C ALA A 471 -5.15 -32.64 4.98
N ASP A 472 -4.18 -32.19 4.18
CA ASP A 472 -2.78 -32.58 4.29
C ASP A 472 -2.17 -32.10 5.63
N LEU A 473 -2.57 -30.92 6.11
CA LEU A 473 -2.12 -30.36 7.41
C LEU A 473 -2.52 -31.27 8.58
N VAL A 474 -3.78 -31.74 8.58
CA VAL A 474 -4.30 -32.65 9.61
C VAL A 474 -3.55 -33.99 9.63
N MET A 475 -3.13 -34.48 8.46
CA MET A 475 -2.42 -35.76 8.34
C MET A 475 -0.95 -35.67 8.75
N THR A 476 -0.33 -34.50 8.65
CA THR A 476 1.12 -34.34 8.77
C THR A 476 1.58 -33.79 10.11
N THR A 477 0.70 -33.14 10.87
CA THR A 477 1.11 -32.40 12.08
C THR A 477 0.43 -32.92 13.34
N ASN A 478 1.21 -33.04 14.42
CA ASN A 478 0.66 -33.05 15.77
C ASN A 478 0.23 -31.61 16.07
N ILE A 479 -0.98 -31.25 15.68
CA ILE A 479 -1.44 -29.86 15.65
C ILE A 479 -1.26 -29.24 17.05
N PRO A 480 -0.32 -28.30 17.23
CA PRO A 480 -0.21 -27.58 18.49
C PRO A 480 -1.50 -26.78 18.69
N SER A 481 -1.96 -26.64 19.93
CA SER A 481 -3.14 -25.81 20.23
C SER A 481 -2.86 -24.38 19.76
N THR A 482 -3.40 -24.04 18.60
CA THR A 482 -3.16 -22.77 17.92
C THR A 482 -3.81 -21.62 18.70
N SER A 483 -3.18 -20.45 18.67
CA SER A 483 -3.71 -19.22 19.28
C SER A 483 -4.59 -18.42 18.32
N MET A 484 -4.86 -18.96 17.12
CA MET A 484 -5.58 -18.29 16.05
C MET A 484 -6.99 -17.92 16.48
N ARG A 485 -7.32 -16.64 16.34
CA ARG A 485 -8.64 -16.06 16.65
C ARG A 485 -9.33 -15.56 15.40
N HIS A 486 -8.57 -15.05 14.43
CA HIS A 486 -9.11 -14.53 13.17
C HIS A 486 -8.49 -15.26 11.98
N LEU A 487 -9.33 -15.82 11.12
CA LEU A 487 -8.93 -16.42 9.85
C LEU A 487 -9.80 -15.83 8.74
N SER A 488 -9.19 -15.06 7.86
CA SER A 488 -9.85 -14.47 6.70
C SER A 488 -9.26 -15.03 5.41
N LEU A 489 -10.07 -15.81 4.72
CA LEU A 489 -9.79 -16.40 3.42
C LEU A 489 -10.40 -15.53 2.32
N PRO A 490 -9.81 -15.51 1.12
CA PRO A 490 -10.26 -14.63 0.07
C PRO A 490 -11.65 -15.04 -0.42
N ILE A 491 -12.50 -14.04 -0.59
CA ILE A 491 -13.85 -14.20 -1.14
C ILE A 491 -13.77 -13.84 -2.62
N ASP A 492 -13.37 -14.84 -3.40
CA ASP A 492 -13.26 -14.72 -4.84
C ASP A 492 -14.63 -14.92 -5.52
N LYS A 493 -14.78 -14.42 -6.75
CA LYS A 493 -15.94 -14.68 -7.61
C LYS A 493 -15.79 -15.95 -8.44
N THR A 494 -14.63 -16.59 -8.44
CA THR A 494 -14.41 -17.84 -9.18
C THR A 494 -15.34 -18.95 -8.65
N VAL A 495 -16.05 -19.61 -9.57
CA VAL A 495 -17.10 -20.60 -9.27
C VAL A 495 -16.58 -21.80 -8.47
N ASN A 496 -15.26 -22.06 -8.57
CA ASN A 496 -14.58 -23.20 -7.96
C ASN A 496 -13.81 -22.84 -6.68
N ALA A 497 -13.67 -21.56 -6.32
CA ALA A 497 -12.97 -21.18 -5.10
C ALA A 497 -13.81 -21.47 -3.84
N GLY A 498 -13.11 -21.53 -2.69
CA GLY A 498 -13.70 -21.69 -1.37
C GLY A 498 -13.62 -23.08 -0.79
N ILE A 499 -13.93 -23.17 0.49
CA ILE A 499 -13.80 -24.37 1.32
C ILE A 499 -15.08 -25.20 1.30
N THR A 500 -14.95 -26.52 1.41
CA THR A 500 -16.10 -27.40 1.67
C THR A 500 -16.57 -27.32 3.13
N MET A 501 -17.79 -27.81 3.39
CA MET A 501 -18.28 -27.95 4.77
C MET A 501 -17.41 -28.91 5.61
N THR A 502 -16.85 -29.94 4.99
CA THR A 502 -15.89 -30.85 5.64
C THR A 502 -14.63 -30.09 6.05
N THR A 503 -14.12 -29.21 5.18
CA THR A 503 -12.97 -28.37 5.50
C THR A 503 -13.27 -27.35 6.59
N LEU A 504 -14.48 -26.77 6.61
CA LEU A 504 -14.92 -25.88 7.69
C LEU A 504 -14.91 -26.59 9.05
N HIS A 505 -15.29 -27.87 9.08
CA HIS A 505 -15.18 -28.71 10.26
C HIS A 505 -13.74 -28.95 10.68
N LEU A 506 -12.85 -29.28 9.73
CA LEU A 506 -11.42 -29.41 10.02
C LEU A 506 -10.85 -28.11 10.60
N ILE A 507 -11.25 -26.95 10.06
CA ILE A 507 -10.86 -25.64 10.63
C ILE A 507 -11.35 -25.51 12.07
N ALA A 508 -12.59 -25.93 12.38
CA ALA A 508 -13.10 -25.88 13.73
C ALA A 508 -12.30 -26.77 14.70
N GLU A 509 -11.88 -27.95 14.25
CA GLU A 509 -11.03 -28.85 15.04
C GLU A 509 -9.61 -28.30 15.23
N LEU A 510 -9.03 -27.74 14.17
CA LEU A 510 -7.67 -27.18 14.17
C LEU A 510 -7.54 -25.90 15.00
N TYR A 511 -8.58 -25.08 15.02
CA TYR A 511 -8.55 -23.74 15.62
C TYR A 511 -9.71 -23.54 16.61
N PRO A 512 -9.76 -24.28 17.74
CA PRO A 512 -10.89 -24.23 18.68
C PRO A 512 -11.13 -22.84 19.31
N ARG A 513 -10.13 -21.95 19.26
CA ARG A 513 -10.18 -20.57 19.76
C ARG A 513 -10.56 -19.54 18.69
N LEU A 514 -10.84 -19.97 17.46
CA LEU A 514 -11.19 -19.09 16.36
C LEU A 514 -12.51 -18.39 16.67
N THR A 515 -12.49 -17.06 16.81
CA THR A 515 -13.66 -16.22 17.11
C THR A 515 -14.27 -15.61 15.85
N HIS A 516 -13.45 -15.39 14.82
CA HIS A 516 -13.87 -14.82 13.54
C HIS A 516 -13.35 -15.65 12.38
N PHE A 517 -14.26 -16.09 11.51
CA PHE A 517 -13.95 -16.75 10.26
C PHE A 517 -14.58 -15.99 9.09
N GLU A 518 -13.78 -15.66 8.10
CA GLU A 518 -14.22 -15.08 6.83
C GLU A 518 -13.76 -15.98 5.67
N GLY A 519 -14.66 -16.30 4.74
CA GLY A 519 -14.30 -17.08 3.56
C GLY A 519 -15.47 -17.55 2.71
N LEU A 520 -15.16 -18.10 1.52
CA LEU A 520 -16.15 -18.69 0.64
C LEU A 520 -16.44 -20.14 1.06
N VAL A 521 -17.72 -20.48 1.31
CA VAL A 521 -18.13 -21.83 1.74
C VAL A 521 -19.02 -22.51 0.70
N LYS A 522 -18.62 -23.69 0.25
CA LYS A 522 -19.36 -24.54 -0.69
C LYS A 522 -20.36 -25.41 0.08
N THR A 523 -21.66 -25.15 -0.13
CA THR A 523 -22.75 -25.81 0.63
C THR A 523 -23.18 -27.17 0.07
N LYS A 524 -22.84 -27.49 -1.18
CA LYS A 524 -23.25 -28.75 -1.85
C LYS A 524 -22.59 -30.03 -1.32
N THR A 525 -21.74 -29.93 -0.30
CA THR A 525 -20.92 -31.05 0.19
C THR A 525 -21.43 -31.71 1.45
N ILE A 526 -22.53 -31.25 2.05
CA ILE A 526 -23.06 -31.85 3.29
C ILE A 526 -23.67 -33.22 2.95
N ARG A 527 -23.05 -34.29 3.43
CA ARG A 527 -23.63 -35.63 3.39
C ARG A 527 -24.41 -35.85 4.69
N ALA A 528 -25.49 -36.63 4.63
CA ALA A 528 -26.25 -37.00 5.83
C ALA A 528 -25.36 -37.61 6.93
N ARG A 529 -24.30 -38.33 6.54
CA ARG A 529 -23.30 -38.90 7.46
C ARG A 529 -22.52 -37.86 8.24
N ASP A 530 -22.31 -36.66 7.70
CA ASP A 530 -21.57 -35.59 8.39
C ASP A 530 -22.36 -35.07 9.60
N LEU A 531 -23.68 -35.29 9.61
CA LEU A 531 -24.56 -34.98 10.75
C LEU A 531 -24.63 -36.13 11.77
N GLU A 532 -24.22 -37.34 11.39
CA GLU A 532 -24.26 -38.55 12.23
C GLU A 532 -22.93 -38.85 12.92
N LEU A 533 -21.83 -38.25 12.44
CA LEU A 533 -20.55 -38.31 13.14
C LEU A 533 -20.76 -37.71 14.52
N GLY A 534 -20.64 -38.55 15.54
CA GLY A 534 -20.84 -38.22 16.96
C GLY A 534 -19.89 -37.12 17.38
N LEU A 535 -20.29 -35.88 17.09
CA LEU A 535 -19.67 -34.66 17.51
C LEU A 535 -19.79 -34.62 19.03
N ASP A 536 -18.78 -35.15 19.71
CA ASP A 536 -18.47 -34.69 21.06
C ASP A 536 -18.45 -33.17 20.96
N PHE A 537 -19.38 -32.50 21.66
CA PHE A 537 -19.62 -31.07 21.52
C PHE A 537 -18.32 -30.32 21.77
N VAL A 538 -17.58 -30.03 20.70
CA VAL A 538 -16.40 -29.18 20.78
C VAL A 538 -16.94 -27.80 21.09
N ALA A 539 -16.63 -27.30 22.28
CA ALA A 539 -16.95 -25.93 22.66
C ALA A 539 -16.08 -24.98 21.82
N HIS A 540 -16.51 -24.76 20.58
CA HIS A 540 -15.80 -23.95 19.62
C HIS A 540 -16.05 -22.46 19.90
N GLY A 541 -15.00 -21.64 19.80
CA GLY A 541 -15.02 -20.21 20.11
C GLY A 541 -15.61 -19.28 19.05
N LEU A 542 -16.15 -19.81 17.94
CA LEU A 542 -16.56 -18.99 16.79
C LEU A 542 -17.79 -18.16 17.13
N GLU A 543 -17.66 -16.84 16.97
CA GLU A 543 -18.71 -15.84 17.24
C GLU A 543 -19.22 -15.22 15.94
N ILE A 544 -18.35 -15.01 14.96
CA ILE A 544 -18.69 -14.35 13.70
C ILE A 544 -18.26 -15.22 12.52
N LEU A 545 -19.23 -15.50 11.64
CA LEU A 545 -19.03 -16.24 10.40
C LEU A 545 -19.39 -15.34 9.20
N SER A 546 -18.38 -14.83 8.49
CA SER A 546 -18.56 -13.97 7.32
C SER A 546 -18.37 -14.79 6.04
N ILE A 547 -19.43 -14.95 5.25
CA ILE A 547 -19.46 -15.94 4.17
C ILE A 547 -19.62 -15.28 2.80
N GLY A 548 -18.81 -15.74 1.86
CA GLY A 548 -19.03 -15.62 0.42
C GLY A 548 -19.62 -16.90 -0.17
N GLY A 549 -20.42 -16.79 -1.24
CA GLY A 549 -20.90 -17.93 -1.99
C GLY A 549 -21.85 -17.56 -3.12
N GLY A 550 -21.44 -17.81 -4.37
CA GLY A 550 -22.26 -17.54 -5.56
C GLY A 550 -23.26 -18.65 -5.90
N GLN A 551 -23.18 -19.82 -5.26
CA GLN A 551 -24.06 -20.94 -5.59
C GLN A 551 -25.43 -20.79 -4.93
N LEU A 552 -26.49 -20.99 -5.71
CA LEU A 552 -27.85 -21.11 -5.20
C LEU A 552 -27.95 -22.35 -4.30
N ILE A 553 -28.44 -22.15 -3.09
CA ILE A 553 -28.63 -23.21 -2.09
C ILE A 553 -30.08 -23.70 -2.19
N SER A 554 -30.28 -25.01 -2.33
CA SER A 554 -31.63 -25.58 -2.30
C SER A 554 -32.26 -25.39 -0.92
N SER A 555 -33.59 -25.37 -0.82
CA SER A 555 -34.26 -25.19 0.48
C SER A 555 -33.89 -26.28 1.50
N ASP A 556 -33.70 -27.52 1.05
CA ASP A 556 -33.30 -28.64 1.90
C ASP A 556 -31.86 -28.47 2.38
N ASP A 557 -30.96 -28.04 1.48
CA ASP A 557 -29.56 -27.75 1.84
C ASP A 557 -29.47 -26.59 2.83
N LYS A 558 -30.32 -25.55 2.72
CA LYS A 558 -30.34 -24.45 3.70
C LYS A 558 -30.62 -24.95 5.12
N ILE A 559 -31.55 -25.89 5.26
CA ILE A 559 -31.88 -26.51 6.56
C ILE A 559 -30.72 -27.38 7.05
N ALA A 560 -30.11 -28.18 6.16
CA ALA A 560 -28.96 -29.02 6.50
C ALA A 560 -27.75 -28.17 6.96
N VAL A 561 -27.42 -27.11 6.21
CA VAL A 561 -26.35 -26.15 6.55
C VAL A 561 -26.63 -25.49 7.90
N ALA A 562 -27.84 -24.96 8.13
CA ALA A 562 -28.18 -24.29 9.39
C ALA A 562 -28.04 -25.23 10.60
N LYS A 563 -28.52 -26.47 10.48
CA LYS A 563 -28.36 -27.50 11.53
C LYS A 563 -26.89 -27.83 11.77
N TYR A 564 -26.14 -28.04 10.70
CA TYR A 564 -24.72 -28.36 10.76
C TYR A 564 -23.91 -27.25 11.46
N LEU A 565 -24.14 -25.99 11.07
CA LEU A 565 -23.49 -24.83 11.71
C LEU A 565 -23.88 -24.70 13.19
N CYS A 566 -25.15 -24.97 13.55
CA CYS A 566 -25.61 -24.94 14.95
C CYS A 566 -24.94 -25.99 15.83
N LEU A 567 -24.64 -27.16 15.26
CA LEU A 567 -23.92 -28.23 15.93
C LEU A 567 -22.43 -27.89 16.07
N LEU A 568 -21.80 -27.45 14.98
CA LEU A 568 -20.37 -27.17 14.93
C LEU A 568 -19.96 -25.94 15.74
N PHE A 569 -20.79 -24.89 15.70
CA PHE A 569 -20.49 -23.59 16.32
C PHE A 569 -21.59 -23.17 17.29
N PRO A 570 -21.61 -23.73 18.51
CA PRO A 570 -22.66 -23.43 19.48
C PRO A 570 -22.70 -21.95 19.86
N ASN A 571 -21.55 -21.27 19.89
CA ASN A 571 -21.41 -19.87 20.32
C ASN A 571 -21.56 -18.85 19.18
N LEU A 572 -21.88 -19.29 17.96
CA LEU A 572 -21.94 -18.39 16.81
C LEU A 572 -23.06 -17.34 16.97
N GLN A 573 -22.66 -16.07 16.98
CA GLN A 573 -23.53 -14.94 17.25
C GLN A 573 -24.11 -14.36 15.96
N ASP A 574 -23.31 -14.25 14.91
CA ASP A 574 -23.76 -13.65 13.66
C ASP A 574 -23.21 -14.39 12.42
N ILE A 575 -24.00 -14.38 11.35
CA ILE A 575 -23.65 -14.83 10.00
C ILE A 575 -23.79 -13.64 9.07
N TYR A 576 -22.68 -13.15 8.54
CA TYR A 576 -22.64 -12.06 7.57
C TYR A 576 -22.45 -12.60 6.16
N THR A 577 -22.96 -11.85 5.18
CA THR A 577 -22.78 -12.18 3.77
C THR A 577 -22.26 -10.98 3.03
N HIS A 578 -21.23 -11.19 2.22
CA HIS A 578 -20.62 -10.13 1.43
C HIS A 578 -21.54 -9.71 0.28
N GLN A 579 -21.43 -8.43 -0.12
CA GLN A 579 -22.24 -7.89 -1.21
C GLN A 579 -21.99 -8.68 -2.51
N GLY A 580 -23.07 -9.12 -3.16
CA GLY A 580 -23.01 -9.89 -4.40
C GLY A 580 -22.95 -11.41 -4.25
N TYR A 581 -23.07 -11.94 -3.03
CA TYR A 581 -22.94 -13.38 -2.73
C TYR A 581 -24.21 -14.01 -2.15
N ASN A 582 -25.33 -13.95 -2.89
CA ASN A 582 -26.61 -14.58 -2.50
C ASN A 582 -27.06 -14.25 -1.06
N SER A 583 -27.04 -12.97 -0.69
CA SER A 583 -27.39 -12.51 0.66
C SER A 583 -28.72 -13.04 1.17
N GLU A 584 -29.73 -13.14 0.31
CA GLU A 584 -31.06 -13.68 0.67
C GLU A 584 -31.00 -15.15 1.14
N ASN A 585 -30.18 -15.98 0.50
CA ASN A 585 -30.05 -17.40 0.88
C ASN A 585 -29.38 -17.53 2.24
N TRP A 586 -28.34 -16.76 2.50
CA TRP A 586 -27.61 -16.79 3.76
C TRP A 586 -28.37 -16.11 4.91
N GLU A 587 -29.17 -15.08 4.63
CA GLU A 587 -30.10 -14.49 5.60
C GLU A 587 -31.16 -15.51 6.05
N PHE A 588 -31.65 -16.34 5.13
CA PHE A 588 -32.54 -17.45 5.48
C PHE A 588 -31.82 -18.52 6.32
N VAL A 589 -30.59 -18.91 5.95
CA VAL A 589 -29.76 -19.84 6.75
C VAL A 589 -29.51 -19.28 8.15
N ARG A 590 -29.20 -17.98 8.28
CA ARG A 590 -29.04 -17.28 9.56
C ARG A 590 -30.31 -17.36 10.41
N SER A 591 -31.47 -17.14 9.79
CA SER A 591 -32.78 -17.22 10.48
C SER A 591 -33.04 -18.64 11.02
N LEU A 592 -32.80 -19.66 10.19
CA LEU A 592 -32.91 -21.06 10.61
C LEU A 592 -31.91 -21.42 11.71
N PHE A 593 -30.67 -20.97 11.59
CA PHE A 593 -29.62 -21.18 12.59
C PHE A 593 -30.02 -20.58 13.95
N LYS A 594 -30.55 -19.35 13.97
CA LYS A 594 -31.05 -18.71 15.20
C LYS A 594 -32.24 -19.44 15.81
N MET A 595 -33.11 -20.00 14.98
CA MET A 595 -34.19 -20.88 15.45
C MET A 595 -33.60 -22.15 16.12
N CYS A 596 -32.61 -22.80 15.51
CA CYS A 596 -31.94 -23.96 16.10
C CYS A 596 -31.27 -23.64 17.45
N GLN A 597 -30.55 -22.51 17.56
CA GLN A 597 -29.95 -22.06 18.82
C GLN A 597 -31.00 -21.83 19.91
N SER A 598 -32.13 -21.22 19.56
CA SER A 598 -33.24 -20.97 20.50
C SER A 598 -33.81 -22.29 21.04
N VAL A 599 -34.07 -23.26 20.17
CA VAL A 599 -34.55 -24.59 20.57
C VAL A 599 -33.55 -25.29 21.50
N ARG A 600 -32.25 -25.24 21.20
CA ARG A 600 -31.22 -25.83 22.06
C ARG A 600 -31.19 -25.16 23.44
N THR A 601 -31.26 -23.84 23.50
CA THR A 601 -31.28 -23.09 24.76
C THR A 601 -32.48 -23.47 25.63
N ILE A 602 -33.66 -23.64 25.00
CA ILE A 602 -34.86 -24.11 25.70
C ILE A 602 -34.65 -25.54 26.23
N ASP A 603 -34.13 -26.46 25.41
CA ASP A 603 -33.88 -27.85 25.81
C ASP A 603 -32.87 -27.95 26.97
N GLU A 604 -31.76 -27.21 26.89
CA GLU A 604 -30.77 -27.11 27.98
C GLU A 604 -31.41 -26.59 29.27
N SER A 605 -32.26 -25.57 29.18
CA SER A 605 -32.98 -25.04 30.34
C SER A 605 -33.92 -26.07 30.97
N LEU A 606 -34.59 -26.91 30.16
CA LEU A 606 -35.47 -27.97 30.63
C LEU A 606 -34.68 -29.12 31.26
N ARG A 607 -33.55 -29.50 30.67
CA ARG A 607 -32.64 -30.51 31.25
C ARG A 607 -32.07 -30.07 32.59
N LEU A 608 -31.66 -28.80 32.72
CA LEU A 608 -31.20 -28.24 33.99
C LEU A 608 -32.31 -28.26 35.04
N ARG A 609 -33.55 -27.89 34.69
CA ARG A 609 -34.70 -27.99 35.60
C ARG A 609 -34.99 -29.43 36.03
N HIS A 610 -34.92 -30.39 35.10
CA HIS A 610 -35.13 -31.80 35.42
C HIS A 610 -34.02 -32.36 36.31
N ALA A 611 -32.75 -32.01 36.04
CA ALA A 611 -31.63 -32.39 36.87
C ALA A 611 -31.75 -31.85 38.31
N LEU A 612 -32.14 -30.58 38.46
CA LEU A 612 -32.40 -29.97 39.77
C LEU A 612 -33.59 -30.63 40.48
N ALA A 613 -34.67 -30.93 39.77
CA ALA A 613 -35.83 -31.63 40.33
C ALA A 613 -35.50 -33.06 40.75
N SER A 614 -34.57 -33.73 40.08
CA SER A 614 -34.11 -35.09 40.46
C SER A 614 -33.12 -35.11 41.62
N ALA A 615 -32.48 -33.98 41.92
CA ALA A 615 -31.49 -33.85 42.99
C ALA A 615 -32.11 -33.40 44.33
N ALA A 616 -33.28 -32.76 44.29
CA ALA A 616 -34.09 -32.37 45.45
C ALA A 616 -34.98 -33.52 45.91
#